data_AF-A0A960BBJ7-F1
#
_entry.id   AF-A0A960BBJ7-F1
#
_cell.length_a   1.000
_cell.length_b   1.000
_cell.length_c   1.000
_cell.angle_alpha   90.00
_cell.angle_beta   90.00
_cell.angle_gamma   90.00
#
_symmetry.space_group_name_H-M   'P 1'
#
loop_
_entity.id
_entity.type
_entity.pdbx_description
1 polymer ?
#
loop_
_entity_poly.entity_id
_entity_poly.type
_entity_poly.pdbx_seq_one_letter_code
_entity_poly.pdbx_strand_id
1 'polypeptide(L)'
;YEEDHSQGKDRPVLVIGHEGPWLLALPMTSKDHDRDAAQEAGEGRYWVDIGSGGWDRQRRDSEVRVNRILRIDPERIRRISERISPERFEEVAEGVRRHW
;
A
#
# COMPACT_ATOMS: atom_id res chain seq x y z
N TYR A 1 -11.14 -7.72 -8.57
CA TYR A 1 -10.05 -7.56 -9.57
C TYR A 1 -8.71 -7.80 -8.87
N GLU A 2 -8.41 -9.06 -8.54
CA GLU A 2 -7.18 -9.42 -7.80
C GLU A 2 -6.31 -10.46 -8.54
N GLU A 3 -6.69 -10.91 -9.74
CA GLU A 3 -6.10 -12.10 -10.38
C GLU A 3 -5.55 -11.92 -11.80
N ASP A 4 -5.42 -10.70 -12.33
CA ASP A 4 -4.69 -10.49 -13.59
C ASP A 4 -3.66 -9.37 -13.48
N HIS A 5 -2.39 -9.77 -13.29
CA HIS A 5 -1.23 -8.88 -13.27
C HIS A 5 -0.72 -8.53 -14.68
N SER A 6 -1.29 -9.12 -15.74
CA SER A 6 -0.93 -8.86 -17.14
C SER A 6 -1.76 -7.75 -17.80
N GLN A 7 -2.86 -7.35 -17.16
CA GLN A 7 -3.79 -6.31 -17.63
C GLN A 7 -3.97 -5.20 -16.58
N GLY A 8 -3.17 -4.13 -16.69
CA GLY A 8 -3.58 -2.81 -16.20
C GLY A 8 -2.81 -2.20 -15.02
N LYS A 9 -2.12 -1.10 -15.37
CA LYS A 9 -1.57 0.00 -14.55
C LYS A 9 -0.37 -0.34 -13.66
N ASP A 10 0.62 0.56 -13.65
CA ASP A 10 1.61 0.64 -12.58
C ASP A 10 0.86 0.82 -11.25
N ARG A 11 0.98 -0.16 -10.35
CA ARG A 11 0.36 -0.10 -9.03
C ARG A 11 1.42 0.38 -8.05
N PRO A 12 1.29 1.59 -7.49
CA PRO A 12 2.21 2.02 -6.46
C PRO A 12 2.09 1.11 -5.24
N VAL A 13 3.20 0.94 -4.54
CA VAL A 13 3.31 0.19 -3.30
C VAL A 13 4.09 1.03 -2.29
N LEU A 14 3.80 0.86 -1.01
CA LEU A 14 4.56 1.46 0.07
C LEU A 14 5.58 0.43 0.57
N VAL A 15 6.87 0.68 0.35
CA VAL A 15 7.94 -0.16 0.92
C VAL A 15 8.05 0.11 2.41
N ILE A 16 7.97 -0.95 3.22
CA ILE A 16 7.97 -0.88 4.69
C ILE A 16 9.20 -1.55 5.34
N GLY A 17 10.02 -2.23 4.55
CA GLY A 17 11.22 -2.90 5.04
C GLY A 17 11.86 -3.80 4.01
N HIS A 18 12.77 -4.65 4.47
CA HIS A 18 13.44 -5.64 3.64
C HIS A 18 13.69 -6.93 4.42
N GLU A 19 13.81 -8.03 3.70
CA GLU A 19 14.13 -9.35 4.24
C GLU A 19 15.06 -10.08 3.27
N GLY A 20 16.34 -10.19 3.64
CA GLY A 20 17.37 -10.63 2.71
C GLY A 20 17.40 -9.76 1.45
N PRO A 21 17.31 -10.35 0.23
CA PRO A 21 17.31 -9.60 -1.01
C PRO A 21 15.94 -8.98 -1.35
N TRP A 22 14.88 -9.29 -0.59
CA TRP A 22 13.52 -8.87 -0.92
C TRP A 22 13.15 -7.57 -0.23
N LEU A 23 12.41 -6.70 -0.93
CA LEU A 23 11.70 -5.59 -0.32
C LEU A 23 10.33 -6.04 0.15
N LEU A 24 9.92 -5.58 1.32
CA LEU A 24 8.58 -5.80 1.86
C LEU A 24 7.75 -4.57 1.56
N ALA A 25 6.58 -4.74 0.94
CA ALA A 25 5.75 -3.63 0.54
C ALA A 25 4.25 -3.90 0.70
N LEU A 26 3.49 -2.83 0.93
CA LEU A 26 2.04 -2.85 1.05
C LEU A 26 1.38 -2.35 -0.24
N PRO A 27 0.33 -3.02 -0.75
CA PRO A 27 -0.45 -2.52 -1.88
C PRO A 27 -1.11 -1.18 -1.57
N MET A 28 -1.08 -0.26 -2.54
CA MET A 28 -1.79 1.02 -2.44
C MET A 28 -3.03 1.07 -3.32
N THR A 29 -3.99 1.90 -2.92
CA THR A 29 -5.16 2.28 -3.72
C THR A 29 -5.43 3.78 -3.55
N SER A 30 -6.12 4.38 -4.52
CA SER A 30 -6.68 5.74 -4.37
C SER A 30 -8.21 5.69 -4.43
N LYS A 31 -8.78 4.53 -4.08
CA LYS A 31 -10.19 4.39 -3.77
C LYS A 31 -10.32 4.69 -2.29
N ASP A 32 -11.27 5.55 -1.97
CA ASP A 32 -11.69 5.86 -0.60
C ASP A 32 -12.49 4.65 -0.08
N HIS A 33 -11.97 4.03 0.98
CA HIS A 33 -12.61 2.91 1.68
C HIS A 33 -13.19 3.29 3.05
N ASP A 34 -13.29 4.57 3.40
CA ASP A 34 -13.90 4.99 4.67
C ASP A 34 -15.37 4.60 4.76
N ARG A 35 -16.06 4.71 3.62
CA ARG A 35 -17.52 4.47 3.54
C ARG A 35 -17.89 3.00 3.50
N ASP A 36 -16.97 2.14 3.06
CA ASP A 36 -17.16 0.69 2.98
C ASP A 36 -16.22 -0.07 3.91
N ALA A 37 -15.55 0.60 4.86
CA ALA A 37 -14.58 0.01 5.78
C ALA A 37 -15.10 -1.24 6.50
N ALA A 38 -16.36 -1.25 6.93
CA ALA A 38 -16.97 -2.41 7.57
C ALA A 38 -17.16 -3.60 6.61
N GLN A 39 -17.50 -3.33 5.35
CA GLN A 39 -17.59 -4.34 4.30
C GLN A 39 -16.19 -4.87 3.96
N GLU A 40 -15.22 -3.99 3.75
CA GLU A 40 -13.82 -4.34 3.50
C GLU A 40 -13.25 -5.21 4.63
N ALA A 41 -13.50 -4.84 5.89
CA ALA A 41 -13.08 -5.62 7.06
C ALA A 41 -13.77 -6.99 7.12
N GLY A 42 -15.05 -7.08 6.73
CA GLY A 42 -15.77 -8.35 6.59
C GLY A 42 -15.16 -9.26 5.53
N GLU A 43 -14.52 -8.69 4.50
CA GLU A 43 -13.74 -9.40 3.49
C GLU A 43 -12.25 -9.55 3.86
N GLY A 44 -11.88 -9.23 5.11
CA GLY A 44 -10.52 -9.33 5.61
C GLY A 44 -9.56 -8.36 4.91
N ARG A 45 -10.01 -7.14 4.62
CA ARG A 45 -9.17 -6.06 4.09
C ARG A 45 -9.17 -4.90 5.07
N TYR A 46 -7.97 -4.45 5.41
CA TYR A 46 -7.77 -3.35 6.34
C TYR A 46 -6.90 -2.30 5.66
N TRP A 47 -7.40 -1.08 5.64
CA TRP A 47 -6.81 0.05 4.93
C TRP A 47 -6.40 1.13 5.94
N VAL A 48 -5.30 1.82 5.64
CA VAL A 48 -4.81 2.98 6.39
C VAL A 48 -4.53 4.10 5.41
N ASP A 49 -5.04 5.30 5.72
CA ASP A 49 -4.80 6.51 4.96
C ASP A 49 -3.32 6.92 4.96
N ILE A 50 -2.82 7.33 3.81
CA ILE A 50 -1.50 7.96 3.67
C ILE A 50 -1.57 9.31 2.96
N GLY A 51 -2.79 9.78 2.66
CA GLY A 51 -3.07 11.03 1.95
C GLY A 51 -2.59 11.01 0.51
N SER A 52 -2.34 12.20 -0.05
CA SER A 52 -1.82 12.38 -1.41
C SER A 52 -0.29 12.56 -1.45
N GLY A 53 0.30 12.23 -2.61
CA GLY A 53 1.74 12.38 -2.87
C GLY A 53 2.14 12.00 -4.30
N GLY A 54 3.43 12.11 -4.61
CA GLY A 54 4.03 11.93 -5.93
C GLY A 54 3.97 10.51 -6.50
N TRP A 55 3.48 9.56 -5.71
CA TRP A 55 3.09 8.22 -6.17
C TRP A 55 1.84 8.24 -7.06
N ASP A 56 0.96 9.22 -6.90
CA ASP A 56 -0.17 9.45 -7.80
C ASP A 56 0.03 10.74 -8.59
N ARG A 57 0.07 10.64 -9.92
CA ARG A 57 0.15 11.80 -10.82
C ARG A 57 -1.02 12.76 -10.66
N GLN A 58 -2.18 12.26 -10.26
CA GLN A 58 -3.37 13.08 -9.99
C GLN A 58 -3.40 13.63 -8.57
N ARG A 59 -2.43 13.27 -7.71
CA ARG A 59 -2.35 13.64 -6.29
C ARG A 59 -3.67 13.39 -5.55
N ARG A 60 -4.31 12.25 -5.82
CA ARG A 60 -5.49 11.81 -5.07
C ARG A 60 -5.04 11.24 -3.72
N ASP A 61 -5.90 11.39 -2.73
CA ASP A 61 -5.73 10.69 -1.46
C ASP A 61 -5.69 9.19 -1.70
N SER A 62 -4.83 8.52 -0.96
CA SER A 62 -4.47 7.13 -1.15
C SER A 62 -4.38 6.42 0.18
N GLU A 63 -4.62 5.12 0.12
CA GLU A 63 -4.65 4.21 1.27
C GLU A 63 -3.74 3.02 0.99
N VAL A 64 -3.29 2.35 2.05
CA VAL A 64 -2.47 1.14 1.99
C VAL A 64 -3.15 -0.03 2.66
N ARG A 65 -3.10 -1.21 2.03
CA ARG A 65 -3.66 -2.44 2.61
C ARG A 65 -2.66 -3.03 3.61
N VAL A 66 -2.92 -2.87 4.89
CA VAL A 66 -1.95 -3.21 5.96
C VAL A 66 -1.88 -4.71 6.28
N ASN A 67 -2.90 -5.47 5.91
CA ASN A 67 -2.96 -6.92 6.16
C ASN A 67 -2.45 -7.76 4.98
N ARG A 68 -1.71 -7.16 4.04
CA ARG A 68 -1.12 -7.84 2.88
C ARG A 68 0.29 -7.33 2.60
N ILE A 69 1.30 -8.12 2.91
CA ILE A 69 2.71 -7.84 2.61
C ILE A 69 3.10 -8.57 1.33
N LEU A 70 3.65 -7.82 0.39
CA LEU A 70 4.26 -8.33 -0.84
C LEU A 70 5.78 -8.38 -0.66
N ARG A 71 6.40 -9.49 -1.10
CA ARG A 71 7.84 -9.54 -1.36
C ARG A 71 8.10 -9.09 -2.79
N ILE A 72 8.94 -8.07 -2.96
CA ILE A 72 9.27 -7.47 -4.24
C ILE A 72 10.76 -7.60 -4.47
N ASP A 73 11.11 -8.11 -5.64
CA ASP A 73 12.48 -8.08 -6.14
C ASP A 73 12.88 -6.61 -6.41
N PRO A 74 13.94 -6.08 -5.77
CA PRO A 74 14.41 -4.72 -6.01
C PRO A 74 14.63 -4.40 -7.49
N GLU A 75 15.04 -5.37 -8.31
CA GLU A 75 15.29 -5.18 -9.74
C GLU A 75 14.01 -4.93 -10.54
N ARG A 76 12.84 -5.28 -9.99
CA ARG A 76 11.54 -5.01 -10.61
C ARG A 76 10.98 -3.62 -10.29
N ILE A 77 11.62 -2.86 -9.40
CA ILE A 77 11.20 -1.48 -9.10
C ILE A 77 11.59 -0.56 -10.25
N ARG A 78 10.57 -0.01 -10.91
CA ARG A 78 10.74 0.92 -12.03
C ARG A 78 11.11 2.33 -11.58
N ARG A 79 10.55 2.78 -10.44
CA ARG A 79 10.71 4.16 -9.94
C ARG A 79 10.39 4.25 -8.45
N ILE A 80 11.19 5.04 -7.73
CA ILE A 80 10.84 5.54 -6.40
C ILE A 80 10.17 6.90 -6.58
N SER A 81 8.93 7.05 -6.10
CA SER A 81 8.14 8.25 -6.35
C SER A 81 8.32 9.31 -5.27
N GLU A 82 8.14 8.94 -4.00
CA GLU A 82 8.25 9.85 -2.86
C GLU A 82 8.39 9.06 -1.56
N ARG A 83 8.84 9.72 -0.48
CA ARG A 83 8.81 9.18 0.89
C ARG A 83 7.63 9.79 1.63
N ILE A 84 6.90 8.98 2.38
CA ILE A 84 5.89 9.48 3.33
C ILE A 84 6.56 10.05 4.58
N SER A 85 5.81 10.84 5.36
CA SER A 85 6.32 11.36 6.64
C SER A 85 6.49 10.24 7.67
N PRO A 86 7.38 10.41 8.68
CA PRO A 86 7.55 9.44 9.75
C PRO A 86 6.25 9.13 10.50
N GLU A 87 5.39 10.12 10.70
CA GLU A 87 4.12 9.97 11.43
C GLU A 87 3.15 9.05 10.67
N ARG A 88 2.98 9.28 9.36
CA ARG A 88 2.17 8.40 8.49
C ARG A 88 2.76 7.00 8.42
N PHE A 89 4.09 6.89 8.40
CA PHE A 89 4.75 5.59 8.42
C PHE A 89 4.44 4.81 9.70
N GLU A 90 4.42 5.49 10.85
CA GLU A 90 4.08 4.86 12.12
C GLU A 90 2.61 4.38 12.15
N GLU A 91 1.67 5.18 11.65
CA GLU A 91 0.25 4.78 11.52
C GLU A 91 0.09 3.51 10.67
N VAL A 92 0.82 3.44 9.55
CA VAL A 92 0.85 2.25 8.71
C VAL A 92 1.46 1.06 9.46
N ALA A 93 2.57 1.27 10.18
CA ALA A 93 3.23 0.22 10.94
C ALA A 93 2.33 -0.32 12.07
N GLU A 94 1.58 0.55 12.75
CA GLU A 94 0.54 0.17 13.71
C GLU A 94 -0.57 -0.65 13.05
N GLY A 95 -1.05 -0.22 11.88
CA GLY A 95 -2.02 -0.97 11.09
C GLY A 95 -1.53 -2.38 10.74
N VAL A 96 -0.27 -2.50 10.32
CA VAL A 96 0.34 -3.81 10.03
C VAL A 96 0.37 -4.67 11.29
N ARG A 97 0.89 -4.15 12.41
CA ARG A 97 0.97 -4.88 13.70
C ARG A 97 -0.37 -5.31 14.27
N ARG A 98 -1.45 -4.58 13.96
CA ARG A 98 -2.81 -4.92 14.41
C ARG A 98 -3.42 -6.08 13.64
N HIS A 99 -3.00 -6.27 12.39
CA HIS A 99 -3.67 -7.17 11.44
C HIS A 99 -2.77 -8.28 10.87
N TRP A 100 -1.56 -8.44 11.41
CA TRP A 100 -0.61 -9.54 11.16
C TRP A 100 -0.28 -10.27 12.46
#